data_AF-A0A358A5S8-F1
#
_entry.id   AF-A0A358A5S8-F1
#
_cell.length_a   1.000
_cell.length_b   1.000
_cell.length_c   1.000
_cell.angle_alpha   90.00
_cell.angle_beta   90.00
_cell.angle_gamma   90.00
#
_symmetry.space_group_name_H-M   'P 1'
#
loop_
_entity.id
_entity.type
_entity.pdbx_description
1 polymer ?
#
loop_
_entity_poly.entity_id
_entity_poly.type
_entity_poly.pdbx_seq_one_letter_code
_entity_poly.pdbx_strand_id
1 'polypeptide(L)'
;GSPTEDPASVLASLYDLAGWAGRAADLIAELEETGTERTTPDRLADGFVLAASALRHLVTDPLLPPELEPEGWPARHLRTAYGSYLGDYQAGLRAFFRRHMMSDASVPRVEGHGPTMIP
;
A
#
# COMPACT_ATOMS: atom_id res chain seq x y z
N GLY A 1 27.64 3.36 25.93
CA GLY A 1 28.13 3.52 24.55
C GLY A 1 28.70 4.91 24.42
N SER A 2 29.89 5.07 23.83
CA SER A 2 30.52 6.38 23.67
C SER A 2 29.94 7.16 22.48
N PRO A 3 30.04 8.50 22.45
CA PRO A 3 29.35 9.38 21.50
C PRO A 3 29.93 9.42 20.05
N THR A 4 30.61 8.37 19.59
CA THR A 4 31.48 8.42 18.40
C THR A 4 31.17 7.38 17.32
N GLU A 5 30.03 6.72 17.35
CA GLU A 5 29.61 5.88 16.22
C GLU A 5 29.05 6.76 15.10
N ASP A 6 29.55 6.52 13.88
CA ASP A 6 29.03 7.09 12.65
C ASP A 6 27.52 6.78 12.54
N PRO A 7 26.65 7.79 12.39
CA PRO A 7 25.20 7.58 12.29
C PRO A 7 24.79 6.56 11.23
N ALA A 8 25.50 6.49 10.10
CA ALA A 8 25.23 5.51 9.06
C ALA A 8 25.50 4.07 9.53
N SER A 9 26.59 3.87 10.28
CA SER A 9 26.94 2.58 10.87
C SER A 9 25.91 2.11 11.90
N VAL A 10 25.37 3.03 12.71
CA VAL A 10 24.30 2.71 13.68
C VAL A 10 23.02 2.29 12.95
N LEU A 11 22.62 3.03 11.91
CA LEU A 11 21.42 2.70 11.13
C LEU A 11 21.51 1.33 10.46
N ALA A 12 22.65 1.00 9.86
CA ALA A 12 22.89 -0.30 9.24
C ALA A 12 22.83 -1.46 10.26
N SER A 13 23.09 -1.19 11.54
CA SER A 13 22.97 -2.19 12.61
C SER A 13 21.53 -2.41 13.09
N LEU A 14 20.67 -1.39 12.93
CA LEU A 14 19.27 -1.42 13.37
C LEU A 14 18.31 -1.88 12.26
N TYR A 15 18.66 -1.62 11.01
CA TYR A 15 17.83 -1.89 9.86
C TYR A 15 18.59 -2.65 8.77
N ASP A 16 17.92 -3.65 8.20
CA ASP A 16 18.35 -4.26 6.94
C ASP A 16 18.02 -3.32 5.77
N LEU A 17 18.84 -2.28 5.58
CA LEU A 17 18.63 -1.29 4.53
C LEU A 17 18.70 -1.90 3.13
N ALA A 18 19.59 -2.87 2.92
CA ALA A 18 19.75 -3.54 1.64
C ALA A 18 18.54 -4.43 1.32
N GLY A 19 18.07 -5.22 2.28
CA GLY A 19 16.87 -6.04 2.12
C GLY A 19 15.62 -5.19 1.95
N TRP A 20 15.52 -4.06 2.66
CA TRP A 20 14.43 -3.12 2.47
C TRP A 20 14.45 -2.53 1.05
N ALA A 21 15.61 -2.01 0.60
CA ALA A 21 15.75 -1.44 -0.74
C ALA A 21 15.47 -2.46 -1.85
N GLY A 22 15.95 -3.70 -1.70
CA GLY A 22 15.69 -4.78 -2.65
C GLY A 22 14.19 -5.07 -2.78
N ARG A 23 13.49 -5.20 -1.65
CA ARG A 23 12.04 -5.43 -1.68
C ARG A 23 11.26 -4.24 -2.24
N ALA A 24 11.72 -3.01 -1.98
CA ALA A 24 11.12 -1.81 -2.54
C ALA A 24 11.25 -1.79 -4.08
N ALA A 25 12.42 -2.16 -4.61
CA ALA A 25 12.66 -2.25 -6.05
C ALA A 25 11.72 -3.28 -6.73
N ASP A 26 11.58 -4.47 -6.14
CA ASP A 26 10.64 -5.49 -6.63
C ASP A 26 9.20 -4.96 -6.69
N LEU A 27 8.76 -4.29 -5.61
CA LEU A 27 7.42 -3.73 -5.52
C LEU A 27 7.19 -2.60 -6.52
N ILE A 28 8.19 -1.74 -6.75
CA ILE A 28 8.13 -0.70 -7.79
C ILE A 28 7.91 -1.35 -9.16
N ALA A 29 8.72 -2.36 -9.51
CA ALA A 29 8.57 -3.07 -10.77
C ALA A 29 7.18 -3.72 -10.89
N GLU A 30 6.69 -4.40 -9.84
CA GLU A 30 5.35 -4.99 -9.85
C GLU A 30 4.24 -3.94 -10.06
N LEU A 31 4.33 -2.79 -9.39
CA LEU A 31 3.39 -1.67 -9.49
C LEU A 31 3.38 -1.03 -10.89
N GLU A 32 4.56 -0.85 -11.49
CA GLU A 32 4.71 -0.16 -12.78
C GLU A 32 4.43 -1.08 -13.98
N GLU A 33 4.88 -2.33 -13.93
CA GLU A 33 4.77 -3.26 -15.07
C GLU A 33 3.42 -3.96 -15.14
N THR A 34 2.88 -4.39 -13.99
CA THR A 34 1.66 -5.21 -13.94
C THR A 34 0.47 -4.51 -13.30
N GLY A 35 0.69 -3.30 -12.75
CA GLY A 35 -0.32 -2.59 -11.98
C GLY A 35 -1.58 -2.32 -12.78
N THR A 36 -1.44 -1.79 -14.00
CA THR A 36 -2.58 -1.41 -14.87
C THR A 36 -3.52 -2.58 -15.16
N GLU A 37 -2.99 -3.78 -15.35
CA GLU A 37 -3.82 -4.98 -15.58
C GLU A 37 -4.60 -5.38 -14.34
N ARG A 38 -4.06 -5.10 -13.15
CA ARG A 38 -4.64 -5.45 -11.85
C ARG A 38 -5.63 -4.41 -11.32
N THR A 39 -5.86 -3.32 -12.05
CA THR A 39 -6.88 -2.32 -11.70
C THR A 39 -8.18 -2.48 -12.52
N THR A 40 -8.25 -3.50 -13.39
CA THR A 40 -9.51 -3.82 -14.10
C THR A 40 -10.52 -4.43 -13.13
N PRO A 41 -11.84 -4.25 -13.36
CA PRO A 41 -12.89 -4.75 -12.48
C PRO A 41 -12.82 -6.25 -12.16
N ASP A 42 -12.31 -7.08 -13.08
CA ASP A 42 -12.16 -8.53 -12.93
C ASP A 42 -10.88 -8.95 -12.17
N ARG A 43 -9.92 -8.04 -11.98
CA ARG A 43 -8.63 -8.30 -11.33
C ARG A 43 -8.43 -7.55 -10.01
N LEU A 44 -9.46 -6.86 -9.51
CA LEU A 44 -9.36 -6.03 -8.31
C LEU A 44 -8.87 -6.78 -7.06
N ALA A 45 -9.14 -8.09 -6.94
CA ALA A 45 -8.61 -8.89 -5.83
C ALA A 45 -7.08 -8.98 -5.85
N ASP A 46 -6.49 -9.27 -7.01
CA ASP A 46 -5.02 -9.28 -7.21
C ASP A 46 -4.45 -7.87 -6.97
N GLY A 47 -5.17 -6.84 -7.44
CA GLY A 47 -4.76 -5.46 -7.26
C GLY A 47 -4.76 -5.00 -5.81
N PHE A 48 -5.74 -5.43 -5.02
CA PHE A 48 -5.77 -5.19 -3.58
C PHE A 48 -4.56 -5.79 -2.87
N VAL A 49 -4.19 -7.03 -3.22
CA VAL A 49 -3.02 -7.71 -2.62
C VAL A 49 -1.73 -6.95 -2.94
N LEU A 50 -1.58 -6.45 -4.17
CA LEU A 50 -0.44 -5.63 -4.57
C LEU A 50 -0.40 -4.31 -3.77
N ALA A 51 -1.51 -3.57 -3.72
CA ALA A 51 -1.61 -2.34 -2.91
C ALA A 51 -1.25 -2.59 -1.44
N ALA A 52 -1.82 -3.63 -0.83
CA ALA A 52 -1.57 -3.97 0.57
C ALA A 52 -0.12 -4.41 0.81
N SER A 53 0.53 -5.04 -0.17
CA SER A 53 1.94 -5.44 -0.07
C SER A 53 2.86 -4.22 -0.12
N ALA A 54 2.61 -3.28 -1.04
CA ALA A 54 3.32 -2.01 -1.11
C ALA A 54 3.12 -1.17 0.16
N LEU A 55 1.88 -1.04 0.64
CA LEU A 55 1.58 -0.28 1.86
C LEU A 55 2.25 -0.89 3.10
N ARG A 56 2.20 -2.22 3.27
CA ARG A 56 2.87 -2.90 4.39
C ARG A 56 4.38 -2.64 4.37
N HIS A 57 5.00 -2.62 3.19
CA HIS A 57 6.43 -2.34 3.07
C HIS A 57 6.77 -0.87 3.34
N LEU A 58 5.92 0.07 2.89
CA LEU A 58 6.07 1.49 3.21
C LEU A 58 5.93 1.77 4.72
N VAL A 59 5.09 1.03 5.43
CA VAL A 59 4.95 1.14 6.89
C VAL A 59 6.23 0.73 7.62
N THR A 60 7.09 -0.09 7.00
CA THR A 60 8.40 -0.48 7.56
C THR A 60 9.55 0.39 7.05
N ASP A 61 9.28 1.51 6.38
CA ASP A 61 10.32 2.43 5.91
C ASP A 61 11.07 3.04 7.12
N PRO A 62 12.42 2.98 7.16
CA PRO A 62 13.22 3.57 8.23
C PRO A 62 13.19 5.10 8.25
N LEU A 63 12.62 5.77 7.23
CA LEU A 63 12.50 7.23 7.12
C LEU A 63 13.85 7.93 7.34
N LEU A 64 14.87 7.46 6.62
CA LEU A 64 16.21 8.01 6.72
C LEU A 64 16.20 9.52 6.43
N PRO A 65 16.94 10.32 7.22
CA PRO A 65 17.17 11.71 6.85
C PRO A 65 18.00 11.75 5.56
N PRO A 66 17.86 12.79 4.71
CA PRO A 66 18.48 12.85 3.38
C PRO A 66 20.00 12.63 3.38
N GLU A 67 20.68 13.05 4.44
CA GLU A 67 22.13 12.93 4.59
C GLU A 67 22.60 11.49 4.81
N LEU A 68 21.67 10.58 5.14
CA LEU A 68 21.92 9.17 5.42
C LEU A 68 21.25 8.23 4.40
N GLU A 69 20.60 8.78 3.37
CA GLU A 69 20.07 7.99 2.26
C GLU A 69 21.23 7.43 1.42
N PRO A 70 21.32 6.10 1.23
CA PRO A 70 22.23 5.54 0.25
C PRO A 70 21.94 6.08 -1.16
N GLU A 71 22.96 6.11 -2.02
CA GLU A 71 22.76 6.48 -3.42
C GLU A 71 21.70 5.56 -4.06
N GLY A 72 20.69 6.16 -4.68
CA GLY A 72 19.58 5.42 -5.31
C GLY A 72 18.55 4.87 -4.32
N TRP A 73 18.47 5.39 -3.09
CA TRP A 73 17.47 4.95 -2.11
C TRP A 73 16.02 4.99 -2.67
N PRO A 74 15.30 3.85 -2.71
CA PRO A 74 14.08 3.73 -3.51
C PRO A 74 12.82 4.29 -2.84
N ALA A 75 12.93 4.80 -1.61
CA ALA A 75 11.78 5.14 -0.78
C ALA A 75 10.87 6.22 -1.37
N ARG A 76 11.45 7.24 -2.01
CA ARG A 76 10.68 8.27 -2.72
C ARG A 76 9.98 7.68 -3.94
N HIS A 77 10.66 6.84 -4.71
CA HIS A 77 10.11 6.23 -5.92
C HIS A 77 8.96 5.29 -5.56
N LEU A 78 9.12 4.46 -4.53
CA LEU A 78 8.06 3.57 -4.05
C LEU A 78 6.79 4.33 -3.64
N ARG A 79 6.92 5.46 -2.93
CA ARG A 79 5.76 6.32 -2.58
C ARG A 79 5.05 6.84 -3.82
N THR A 80 5.81 7.30 -4.82
CA THR A 80 5.26 7.80 -6.08
C THR A 80 4.54 6.69 -6.85
N ALA A 81 5.17 5.53 -7.03
CA ALA A 81 4.60 4.37 -7.71
C ALA A 81 3.32 3.90 -7.01
N TYR A 82 3.35 3.76 -5.68
CA TYR A 82 2.17 3.41 -4.89
C TYR A 82 1.03 4.44 -5.02
N GLY A 83 1.35 5.73 -5.00
CA GLY A 83 0.37 6.80 -5.17
C GLY A 83 -0.33 6.76 -6.52
N SER A 84 0.44 6.58 -7.60
CA SER A 84 -0.09 6.43 -8.96
C SER A 84 -1.00 5.19 -9.04
N TYR A 85 -0.49 4.05 -8.60
CA TYR A 85 -1.21 2.78 -8.60
C TYR A 85 -2.51 2.84 -7.79
N LEU A 86 -2.49 3.46 -6.61
CA LEU A 86 -3.67 3.61 -5.76
C LEU A 86 -4.75 4.45 -6.45
N GLY A 87 -4.36 5.49 -7.19
CA GLY A 87 -5.29 6.29 -8.00
C GLY A 87 -6.01 5.46 -9.05
N ASP A 88 -5.26 4.65 -9.80
CA ASP A 88 -5.79 3.75 -10.83
C ASP A 88 -6.68 2.66 -10.22
N TYR A 89 -6.23 2.05 -9.13
CA TYR A 89 -7.00 1.04 -8.40
C TYR A 89 -8.34 1.58 -7.89
N GLN A 90 -8.35 2.80 -7.33
CA GLN A 90 -9.60 3.46 -6.92
C GLN A 90 -10.52 3.78 -8.11
N ALA A 91 -9.96 4.11 -9.27
CA ALA A 91 -10.75 4.29 -10.49
C ALA A 91 -11.40 2.97 -10.94
N GLY A 92 -10.65 1.87 -10.89
CA GLY A 92 -11.12 0.51 -11.12
C GLY A 92 -12.27 0.12 -10.18
N LEU A 93 -12.09 0.34 -8.87
CA LEU A 93 -13.13 0.10 -7.86
C LEU A 93 -14.41 0.90 -8.16
N ARG A 94 -14.28 2.20 -8.47
CA ARG A 94 -15.44 3.03 -8.84
C ARG A 94 -16.15 2.48 -10.08
N ALA A 95 -15.42 2.02 -11.09
CA ALA A 95 -16.00 1.42 -12.29
C ALA A 95 -16.73 0.11 -11.98
N PHE A 96 -16.12 -0.77 -11.18
CA PHE A 96 -16.73 -2.01 -10.71
C PHE A 96 -18.04 -1.75 -9.98
N PHE A 97 -18.03 -0.83 -9.01
CA PHE A 97 -19.22 -0.50 -8.23
C PHE A 97 -20.31 0.17 -9.07
N ARG A 98 -19.97 1.07 -10.00
CA ARG A 98 -20.98 1.62 -10.93
C ARG A 98 -21.66 0.53 -11.76
N ARG A 99 -20.91 -0.47 -12.21
CA ARG A 99 -21.43 -1.58 -13.02
C ARG A 99 -22.34 -2.53 -12.22
N HIS A 100 -22.02 -2.79 -10.96
CA HIS A 100 -22.73 -3.79 -10.17
C HIS A 100 -23.76 -3.21 -9.18
N MET A 101 -23.59 -1.98 -8.71
CA MET A 101 -24.49 -1.33 -7.73
C MET A 101 -25.71 -0.64 -8.39
N MET A 102 -25.66 -0.35 -9.70
CA MET A 102 -26.85 0.08 -10.48
C MET A 102 -27.77 -1.09 -10.87
N SER A 103 -27.37 -2.34 -10.57
CA SER A 103 -28.18 -3.53 -10.81
C SER A 103 -28.92 -4.04 -9.56
N ASP A 104 -28.56 -3.53 -8.37
CA ASP A 104 -29.10 -4.02 -7.08
C ASP A 104 -29.48 -2.83 -6.18
N ALA A 105 -30.52 -2.10 -6.59
CA ALA A 105 -31.22 -1.18 -5.70
C ALA A 105 -32.09 -1.99 -4.72
N SER A 106 -31.44 -2.70 -3.80
CA SER A 106 -31.99 -3.15 -2.53
C SER A 106 -30.86 -3.28 -1.52
N VAL A 107 -30.47 -2.15 -0.96
CA VAL A 107 -29.78 -2.16 0.34
C VAL A 107 -30.77 -2.76 1.34
N PRO A 108 -30.48 -3.88 2.02
CA PRO A 108 -31.38 -4.37 3.06
C PRO A 108 -31.41 -3.31 4.16
N ARG A 109 -32.60 -2.76 4.39
CA ARG A 109 -32.88 -1.96 5.58
C ARG A 109 -32.59 -2.87 6.78
N VAL A 110 -31.55 -2.55 7.54
CA VAL A 110 -31.39 -3.11 8.88
C VAL A 110 -32.51 -2.51 9.72
N GLU A 111 -33.66 -3.19 9.73
CA GLU A 111 -34.74 -2.92 10.67
C GLU A 111 -34.16 -3.11 12.06
N GLY A 112 -33.99 -2.01 12.79
CA GLY A 112 -33.49 -2.03 14.15
C GLY A 112 -34.46 -2.83 15.03
N HIS A 113 -34.01 -4.01 15.46
CA HIS A 113 -34.70 -4.78 16.48
C HIS A 113 -34.50 -4.07 17.82
N GLY A 114 -35.41 -3.16 18.16
CA GLY A 114 -35.49 -2.58 19.50
C GLY A 114 -35.71 -3.68 20.54
N PRO A 115 -35.15 -3.54 21.75
CA PRO A 115 -35.28 -4.57 22.78
C PRO A 115 -36.74 -4.77 23.15
N THR A 116 -37.24 -5.99 22.95
CA THR A 116 -38.55 -6.43 23.45
C THR A 116 -38.49 -6.46 24.97
N MET A 117 -39.19 -5.55 25.63
CA MET A 117 -39.57 -5.75 27.03
C MET A 117 -40.73 -6.74 27.07
N ILE A 118 -40.47 -7.92 27.60
CA ILE A 118 -41.50 -8.90 27.97
C ILE A 118 -42.18 -8.39 29.26
N PRO A 119 -43.52 -8.40 29.36
CA PRO A 119 -44.26 -7.92 30.53
C PRO A 119 -44.07 -8.78 31.77
#